data_AF-A0A0D2HEZ2-F1
#
_entry.id   AF-A0A0D2HEZ2-F1
#
_cell.length_a   1.000
_cell.length_b   1.000
_cell.length_c   1.000
_cell.angle_alpha   90.00
_cell.angle_beta   90.00
_cell.angle_gamma   90.00
#
_symmetry.space_group_name_H-M   'P 1'
#
loop_
_entity.id
_entity.type
_entity.pdbx_description
1 polymer ?
#
loop_
_entity_poly.entity_id
_entity_poly.type
_entity_poly.pdbx_seq_one_letter_code
_entity_poly.pdbx_strand_id
1 'polypeptide(L)'
;MAGRGWPTPGNRGLVLTSRNAECEQYATADHVALEGPPTDEAIGLLLKAANVVREHRPRSEDDARRVAVLLQSHPLALIQAGAYVKRGHRRLGDYPRVYERQRKRLLEFGPSQAQSRYRDVYATFEASVEILQTSPTESSRDALELLPLLAVCGPSQLPLFVFESPWKGAQRIAAREPGDEDGLGLTTWHASQLPSLIPAHEDAWDSFRLVEAVNMLKAFALVSTDVDEEHVCVSMHPLVHTWAGDRQDDRQQHGSWDGMYYGGVAERFRMRLGPP
;
A
#
# COMPACT_ATOMS: atom_id res chain seq x y z
N MET A 1 5.72 45.22 -5.37
CA MET A 1 6.78 44.20 -5.23
C MET A 1 6.87 43.44 -6.54
N ALA A 2 7.92 43.69 -7.34
CA ALA A 2 8.13 42.95 -8.58
C ALA A 2 8.63 41.54 -8.23
N GLY A 3 7.84 40.52 -8.56
CA GLY A 3 8.27 39.13 -8.44
C GLY A 3 9.52 38.91 -9.28
N ARG A 4 10.56 38.32 -8.69
CA ARG A 4 11.77 37.92 -9.43
C ARG A 4 11.38 36.81 -10.41
N GLY A 5 11.00 37.21 -11.63
CA GLY A 5 10.88 36.29 -12.75
C GLY A 5 12.26 35.72 -13.11
N TRP A 6 12.28 34.46 -13.49
CA TRP A 6 13.49 33.81 -13.99
C TRP A 6 13.96 34.52 -15.27
N PRO A 7 15.26 34.82 -15.45
CA PRO A 7 15.74 35.54 -16.62
C PRO A 7 15.63 34.67 -17.88
N THR A 8 15.03 35.21 -18.95
CA THR A 8 14.92 34.58 -20.29
C THR A 8 15.81 35.33 -21.29
N PRO A 9 16.90 34.70 -21.78
CA PRO A 9 16.80 33.92 -23.02
C PRO A 9 17.63 32.61 -23.05
N GLY A 10 17.11 31.59 -23.75
CA GLY A 10 17.76 30.29 -24.03
C GLY A 10 16.84 29.08 -23.87
N ASN A 11 17.13 27.96 -24.55
CA ASN A 11 16.44 26.66 -24.38
C ASN A 11 16.60 26.17 -22.93
N ARG A 12 15.65 26.51 -22.05
CA ARG A 12 15.61 26.02 -20.68
C ARG A 12 14.39 25.11 -20.53
N GLY A 13 14.63 23.86 -20.17
CA GLY A 13 13.59 22.93 -19.72
C GLY A 13 13.57 22.87 -18.20
N LEU A 14 12.37 22.78 -17.61
CA LEU A 14 12.17 22.45 -16.20
C LEU A 14 11.76 20.98 -16.13
N VAL A 15 12.44 20.20 -15.28
CA VAL A 15 12.01 18.84 -14.95
C VAL A 15 11.36 18.86 -13.58
N LEU A 16 10.07 18.53 -13.52
CA LEU A 16 9.33 18.32 -12.29
C LEU A 16 9.31 16.82 -11.99
N THR A 17 9.62 16.45 -10.75
CA THR A 17 9.44 15.07 -10.27
C THR A 17 8.45 15.10 -9.11
N SER A 18 7.41 14.28 -9.18
CA SER A 18 6.35 14.22 -8.17
C SER A 18 5.85 12.78 -8.02
N ARG A 19 5.38 12.45 -6.83
CA ARG A 19 4.63 11.20 -6.57
C ARG A 19 3.14 11.35 -6.89
N ASN A 20 2.63 12.59 -6.93
CA ASN A 20 1.24 12.85 -7.28
C ASN A 20 1.08 12.85 -8.80
N ALA A 21 0.35 11.87 -9.33
CA ALA A 21 0.06 11.74 -10.75
C ALA A 21 -0.70 12.96 -11.32
N GLU A 22 -1.48 13.67 -10.50
CA GLU A 22 -2.19 14.89 -10.93
C GLU A 22 -1.24 16.03 -11.32
N CYS A 23 0.04 15.96 -10.95
CA CYS A 23 1.04 16.90 -11.41
C CYS A 23 1.32 16.79 -12.93
N GLU A 24 0.84 15.73 -13.60
CA GLU A 24 0.85 15.61 -15.06
C GLU A 24 0.25 16.86 -15.73
N GLN A 25 -0.79 17.46 -15.14
CA GLN A 25 -1.43 18.65 -15.68
C GLN A 25 -0.48 19.85 -15.84
N TYR A 26 0.66 19.86 -15.14
CA TYR A 26 1.66 20.92 -15.23
C TYR A 26 2.72 20.67 -16.31
N ALA A 27 2.72 19.49 -16.95
CA ALA A 27 3.64 19.16 -18.03
C ALA A 27 3.23 19.90 -19.31
N THR A 28 4.07 20.83 -19.77
CA THR A 28 3.85 21.58 -21.01
C THR A 28 4.45 20.93 -22.26
N ALA A 29 5.35 19.97 -22.07
CA ALA A 29 6.03 19.26 -23.15
C ALA A 29 5.69 17.77 -23.15
N ASP A 30 6.13 17.05 -22.13
CA ASP A 30 5.92 15.61 -21.99
C ASP A 30 5.84 15.21 -20.51
N HIS A 31 5.19 14.08 -20.24
CA HIS A 31 5.16 13.46 -18.93
C HIS A 31 5.59 11.99 -19.06
N VAL A 32 6.32 11.49 -18.07
CA VAL A 32 6.76 10.09 -18.05
C VAL A 32 6.38 9.49 -16.71
N ALA A 33 5.44 8.54 -16.74
CA ALA A 33 5.15 7.70 -15.58
C ALA A 33 6.35 6.78 -15.31
N LEU A 34 6.92 6.87 -14.12
CA LEU A 34 8.03 6.01 -13.71
C LEU A 34 7.48 4.73 -13.07
N GLU A 35 7.46 3.66 -13.84
CA GLU A 35 7.15 2.32 -13.34
C GLU A 35 8.40 1.61 -12.79
N GLY A 36 8.19 0.48 -12.10
CA GLY A 36 9.28 -0.38 -11.68
C GLY A 36 10.09 -0.89 -12.88
N PRO A 37 11.41 -1.08 -12.74
CA PRO A 37 12.24 -1.61 -13.81
C PRO A 37 11.75 -3.00 -14.24
N PRO A 38 11.88 -3.36 -15.53
CA PRO A 38 11.67 -4.72 -16.00
C PRO A 38 12.47 -5.72 -15.17
N THR A 39 11.96 -6.94 -15.02
CA THR A 39 12.56 -7.96 -14.14
C THR A 39 14.05 -8.18 -14.38
N ASP A 40 14.51 -8.17 -15.65
CA ASP A 40 15.93 -8.38 -15.96
C ASP A 40 16.81 -7.19 -15.54
N GLU A 41 16.29 -5.95 -15.64
CA GLU A 41 16.97 -4.77 -15.09
C GLU A 41 16.97 -4.77 -13.55
N ALA A 42 15.87 -5.21 -12.94
CA ALA A 42 15.75 -5.39 -11.49
C ALA A 42 16.78 -6.41 -10.95
N ILE A 43 16.97 -7.53 -11.66
CA ILE A 43 18.02 -8.52 -11.37
C ILE A 43 19.39 -7.86 -11.45
N GLY A 44 19.67 -7.12 -12.52
CA GLY A 44 20.93 -6.41 -12.72
C GLY A 44 21.22 -5.39 -11.60
N LEU A 45 20.20 -4.63 -11.19
CA LEU A 45 20.27 -3.68 -10.08
C LEU A 45 20.58 -4.38 -8.75
N LEU A 46 19.87 -5.46 -8.43
CA LEU A 46 20.05 -6.23 -7.21
C LEU A 46 21.47 -6.85 -7.13
N LEU A 47 21.92 -7.50 -8.20
CA LEU A 47 23.27 -8.09 -8.26
C LEU A 47 24.37 -7.04 -8.10
N LYS A 48 24.16 -5.84 -8.67
CA LYS A 48 25.07 -4.70 -8.50
C LYS A 48 25.07 -4.22 -7.05
N ALA A 49 23.90 -4.06 -6.43
CA ALA A 49 23.78 -3.64 -5.03
C ALA A 49 24.40 -4.67 -4.06
N ALA A 50 24.25 -5.96 -4.35
CA ALA A 50 24.88 -7.07 -3.64
C ALA A 50 26.39 -7.21 -3.86
N ASN A 51 26.98 -6.38 -4.73
CA ASN A 51 28.39 -6.45 -5.12
C ASN A 51 28.80 -7.83 -5.69
N VAL A 52 27.91 -8.49 -6.43
CA VAL A 52 28.20 -9.74 -7.11
C VAL A 52 29.06 -9.46 -8.34
N VAL A 53 30.29 -9.99 -8.33
CA VAL A 53 31.25 -9.87 -9.44
C VAL A 53 30.65 -10.48 -10.71
N ARG A 54 30.90 -9.86 -11.88
CA ARG A 54 30.30 -10.26 -13.16
C ARG A 54 30.42 -11.75 -13.46
N GLU A 55 31.56 -12.35 -13.16
CA GLU A 55 31.85 -13.78 -13.36
C GLU A 55 30.93 -14.71 -12.53
N HIS A 56 30.44 -14.25 -11.38
CA HIS A 56 29.58 -15.01 -10.49
C HIS A 56 28.09 -14.75 -10.72
N ARG A 57 27.73 -13.79 -11.59
CA ARG A 57 26.33 -13.43 -11.86
C ARG A 57 25.50 -14.59 -12.42
N PRO A 58 25.98 -15.39 -13.41
CA PRO A 58 25.18 -16.49 -13.95
C PRO A 58 24.76 -17.49 -12.87
N ARG A 59 25.58 -17.71 -11.84
CA ARG A 59 25.28 -18.62 -10.72
C ARG A 59 24.28 -18.05 -9.71
N SER A 60 24.11 -16.72 -9.70
CA SER A 60 23.26 -16.01 -8.74
C SER A 60 21.99 -15.46 -9.37
N GLU A 61 21.79 -15.70 -10.67
CA GLU A 61 20.73 -15.09 -11.46
C GLU A 61 19.35 -15.59 -11.03
N ASP A 62 19.19 -16.89 -10.82
CA ASP A 62 17.94 -17.48 -10.33
C ASP A 62 17.60 -16.98 -8.92
N ASP A 63 18.60 -16.88 -8.04
CA ASP A 63 18.42 -16.32 -6.70
C ASP A 63 17.99 -14.85 -6.78
N ALA A 64 18.65 -14.06 -7.64
CA ALA A 64 18.31 -12.66 -7.87
C ALA A 64 16.91 -12.49 -8.44
N ARG A 65 16.51 -13.36 -9.38
CA ARG A 65 15.16 -13.37 -9.97
C ARG A 65 14.10 -13.62 -8.91
N ARG A 66 14.30 -14.60 -8.03
CA ARG A 66 13.37 -14.86 -6.92
C ARG A 66 13.22 -13.68 -5.97
N VAL A 67 14.33 -13.00 -5.64
CA VAL A 67 14.30 -11.80 -4.80
C VAL A 67 13.66 -10.62 -5.54
N ALA A 68 13.92 -10.46 -6.84
CA ALA A 68 13.31 -9.40 -7.64
C ALA A 68 11.79 -9.54 -7.71
N VAL A 69 11.29 -10.76 -7.94
CA VAL A 69 9.85 -11.07 -7.91
C VAL A 69 9.27 -10.85 -6.51
N LEU A 70 9.95 -11.32 -5.46
CA LEU A 70 9.50 -11.11 -4.06
C LEU A 70 9.32 -9.63 -3.71
N LEU A 71 10.23 -8.78 -4.19
CA LEU A 71 10.21 -7.33 -3.94
C LEU A 71 9.47 -6.54 -5.04
N GLN A 72 8.79 -7.24 -5.95
CA GLN A 72 8.03 -6.68 -7.07
C GLN A 72 8.83 -5.65 -7.88
N SER A 73 10.10 -5.96 -8.11
CA SER A 73 11.05 -5.10 -8.82
C SER A 73 11.21 -3.69 -8.24
N HIS A 74 10.77 -3.42 -7.01
CA HIS A 74 10.84 -2.08 -6.42
C HIS A 74 12.30 -1.64 -6.20
N PRO A 75 12.80 -0.60 -6.90
CA PRO A 75 14.24 -0.26 -6.93
C PRO A 75 14.87 -0.07 -5.55
N LEU A 76 14.19 0.66 -4.66
CA LEU A 76 14.71 0.91 -3.32
C LEU A 76 14.82 -0.39 -2.50
N ALA A 77 13.83 -1.28 -2.59
CA ALA A 77 13.82 -2.54 -1.86
C ALA A 77 14.94 -3.47 -2.37
N LEU A 78 15.17 -3.49 -3.69
CA LEU A 78 16.28 -4.24 -4.31
C LEU A 78 17.64 -3.72 -3.84
N ILE A 79 17.81 -2.39 -3.77
CA ILE A 79 19.05 -1.78 -3.28
C ILE A 79 19.28 -2.13 -1.81
N GLN A 80 18.25 -2.10 -0.97
CA GLN A 80 18.33 -2.52 0.44
C GLN A 80 18.68 -4.00 0.57
N ALA A 81 18.00 -4.87 -0.18
CA ALA A 81 18.27 -6.30 -0.20
C ALA A 81 19.71 -6.62 -0.62
N GLY A 82 20.18 -5.96 -1.69
CA GLY A 82 21.56 -6.08 -2.13
C GLY A 82 22.55 -5.58 -1.09
N ALA A 83 22.29 -4.42 -0.47
CA ALA A 83 23.15 -3.90 0.60
C ALA A 83 23.19 -4.83 1.82
N TYR A 84 22.08 -5.46 2.17
CA TYR A 84 22.01 -6.47 3.23
C TYR A 84 22.88 -7.68 2.92
N VAL A 85 22.81 -8.21 1.69
CA VAL A 85 23.65 -9.33 1.22
C VAL A 85 25.13 -8.92 1.18
N LYS A 86 25.45 -7.73 0.68
CA LYS A 86 26.82 -7.20 0.59
C LYS A 86 27.51 -7.11 1.96
N ARG A 87 26.76 -6.81 3.02
CA ARG A 87 27.28 -6.78 4.40
C ARG A 87 27.56 -8.16 5.00
N GLY A 88 27.33 -9.24 4.25
CA GLY A 88 27.63 -10.60 4.66
C GLY A 88 26.59 -11.22 5.59
N HIS A 89 25.42 -10.61 5.74
CA HIS A 89 24.39 -11.13 6.66
C HIS A 89 23.86 -12.50 6.22
N ARG A 90 23.61 -12.69 4.91
CA ARG A 90 23.22 -13.97 4.27
C ARG A 90 23.54 -13.96 2.77
N ARG A 91 23.51 -15.14 2.14
CA ARG A 91 23.60 -15.28 0.67
C ARG A 91 22.28 -14.86 0.01
N LEU A 92 22.34 -14.53 -1.28
CA LEU A 92 21.17 -14.07 -2.04
C LEU A 92 20.03 -15.09 -2.02
N GLY A 93 20.33 -16.37 -2.22
CA GLY A 93 19.33 -17.45 -2.16
C GLY A 93 18.65 -17.65 -0.81
N ASP A 94 19.27 -17.20 0.29
CA ASP A 94 18.67 -17.26 1.63
C ASP A 94 17.74 -16.06 1.91
N TYR A 95 17.84 -14.98 1.11
CA TYR A 95 17.14 -13.72 1.37
C TYR A 95 15.62 -13.90 1.51
N PRO A 96 14.90 -14.66 0.65
CA PRO A 96 13.46 -14.85 0.80
C PRO A 96 13.06 -15.40 2.18
N ARG A 97 13.82 -16.37 2.70
CA ARG A 97 13.56 -16.97 4.03
C ARG A 97 13.80 -15.99 5.17
N VAL A 98 14.80 -15.11 5.04
CA VAL A 98 15.04 -14.05 6.04
C VAL A 98 13.93 -13.01 5.95
N TYR A 99 13.50 -12.66 4.74
CA TYR A 99 12.42 -11.71 4.50
C TYR A 99 11.12 -12.17 5.15
N GLU A 100 10.69 -13.41 4.93
CA GLU A 100 9.51 -13.97 5.58
C GLU A 100 9.54 -13.85 7.11
N ARG A 101 10.71 -14.04 7.74
CA ARG A 101 10.86 -14.03 9.19
C ARG A 101 11.07 -12.65 9.80
N GLN A 102 11.67 -11.74 9.04
CA GLN A 102 12.23 -10.47 9.55
C GLN A 102 11.94 -9.30 8.60
N ARG A 103 10.83 -9.36 7.85
CA ARG A 103 10.47 -8.37 6.82
C ARG A 103 10.56 -6.94 7.33
N LYS A 104 9.96 -6.63 8.48
CA LYS A 104 10.01 -5.30 9.11
C LYS A 104 11.43 -4.80 9.28
N ARG A 105 12.31 -5.60 9.88
CA ARG A 105 13.73 -5.27 10.04
C ARG A 105 14.46 -5.05 8.71
N LEU A 106 14.13 -5.83 7.68
CA LEU A 106 14.76 -5.71 6.37
C LEU A 106 14.27 -4.49 5.60
N LEU A 107 12.99 -4.11 5.75
CA LEU A 107 12.40 -2.98 5.06
C LEU A 107 12.70 -1.65 5.76
N GLU A 108 12.98 -1.67 7.07
CA GLU A 108 13.58 -0.57 7.86
C GLU A 108 15.11 -0.49 7.73
N PHE A 109 15.75 -1.45 7.06
CA PHE A 109 17.21 -1.46 6.92
C PHE A 109 17.68 -0.38 5.93
N GLY A 110 18.20 0.73 6.45
CA GLY A 110 18.84 1.77 5.66
C GLY A 110 20.32 1.46 5.34
N PRO A 111 20.76 1.41 4.05
CA PRO A 111 22.17 1.45 3.73
C PRO A 111 22.78 2.78 4.22
N SER A 112 24.03 2.75 4.69
CA SER A 112 24.69 3.90 5.34
C SER A 112 24.87 5.14 4.45
N GLN A 113 24.73 4.98 3.13
CA GLN A 113 24.75 6.10 2.18
C GLN A 113 23.39 6.81 2.05
N ALA A 114 22.31 6.29 2.63
CA ALA A 114 21.01 6.93 2.63
C ALA A 114 20.94 7.98 3.76
N GLN A 115 21.57 9.14 3.57
CA GLN A 115 21.42 10.31 4.45
C GLN A 115 20.13 11.11 4.19
N SER A 116 19.32 10.69 3.21
CA SER A 116 18.01 11.26 2.89
C SER A 116 17.00 11.06 4.03
N ARG A 117 15.94 11.88 4.10
CA ARG A 117 14.77 11.67 4.98
C ARG A 117 14.13 10.28 4.75
N TYR A 118 14.24 9.77 3.52
CA TYR A 118 13.63 8.52 3.07
C TYR A 118 14.68 7.40 3.03
N ARG A 119 15.19 7.04 4.21
CA ARG A 119 16.38 6.16 4.38
C ARG A 119 16.17 4.72 3.92
N ASP A 120 14.91 4.29 3.95
CA ASP A 120 14.47 2.94 3.73
C ASP A 120 13.03 2.92 3.17
N VAL A 121 12.54 1.76 2.74
CA VAL A 121 11.21 1.62 2.13
C VAL A 121 10.12 2.03 3.11
N TYR A 122 10.19 1.61 4.38
CA TYR A 122 9.17 1.93 5.38
C TYR A 122 9.15 3.42 5.71
N ALA A 123 10.31 4.04 5.90
CA ALA A 123 10.44 5.48 6.13
C ALA A 123 9.80 6.31 5.00
N THR A 124 9.77 5.79 3.76
CA THR A 124 9.13 6.44 2.62
C THR A 124 7.61 6.48 2.76
N PHE A 125 7.00 5.38 3.20
CA PHE A 125 5.55 5.29 3.42
C PHE A 125 5.13 6.00 4.71
N GLU A 126 5.92 5.86 5.78
CA GLU A 126 5.73 6.54 7.06
C GLU A 126 5.70 8.08 6.91
N ALA A 127 6.59 8.63 6.09
CA ALA A 127 6.58 10.06 5.81
C ALA A 127 5.31 10.55 5.09
N SER A 128 4.67 9.70 4.26
CA SER A 128 3.37 10.04 3.67
C SER A 128 2.28 10.07 4.76
N VAL A 129 2.29 9.12 5.70
CA VAL A 129 1.34 9.09 6.81
C VAL A 129 1.53 10.27 7.76
N GLU A 130 2.77 10.64 8.07
CA GLU A 130 3.07 11.82 8.89
C GLU A 130 2.43 13.08 8.29
N ILE A 131 2.51 13.26 6.96
CA ILE A 131 1.88 14.38 6.27
C ILE A 131 0.35 14.32 6.41
N LEU A 132 -0.27 13.15 6.20
CA LEU A 132 -1.72 12.96 6.38
C LEU A 132 -2.18 13.28 7.81
N GLN A 133 -1.40 12.89 8.82
CA GLN A 133 -1.70 13.16 10.23
C GLN A 133 -1.63 14.65 10.60
N THR A 134 -0.75 15.40 9.93
CA THR A 134 -0.63 16.85 10.14
C THR A 134 -1.65 17.67 9.34
N SER A 135 -2.34 17.05 8.38
CA SER A 135 -3.33 17.69 7.54
C SER A 135 -4.70 17.73 8.24
N PRO A 136 -5.34 18.92 8.40
CA PRO A 136 -6.61 19.04 9.09
C PRO A 136 -7.85 18.69 8.23
N THR A 137 -7.67 18.10 7.04
CA THR A 137 -8.80 17.82 6.13
C THR A 137 -9.56 16.55 6.52
N GLU A 138 -10.85 16.50 6.19
CA GLU A 138 -11.67 15.28 6.34
C GLU A 138 -11.13 14.12 5.51
N SER A 139 -10.79 14.37 4.23
CA SER A 139 -10.17 13.38 3.36
C SER A 139 -8.86 12.79 3.91
N SER A 140 -8.08 13.55 4.68
CA SER A 140 -6.86 13.03 5.32
C SER A 140 -7.17 12.10 6.48
N ARG A 141 -8.19 12.43 7.30
CA ARG A 141 -8.67 11.56 8.39
C ARG A 141 -9.27 10.28 7.83
N ASP A 142 -10.08 10.40 6.79
CA ASP A 142 -10.75 9.28 6.13
C ASP A 142 -9.73 8.36 5.44
N ALA A 143 -8.68 8.91 4.81
CA ALA A 143 -7.56 8.16 4.28
C ALA A 143 -6.81 7.36 5.36
N LEU A 144 -6.63 7.95 6.55
CA LEU A 144 -6.00 7.28 7.69
C LEU A 144 -6.86 6.16 8.29
N GLU A 145 -8.20 6.27 8.24
CA GLU A 145 -9.13 5.21 8.61
C GLU A 145 -9.21 4.10 7.54
N LEU A 146 -9.14 4.46 6.26
CA LEU A 146 -9.22 3.53 5.14
C LEU A 146 -7.95 2.68 4.98
N LEU A 147 -6.77 3.28 5.18
CA LEU A 147 -5.48 2.61 5.02
C LEU A 147 -5.39 1.27 5.75
N PRO A 148 -5.75 1.16 7.05
CA PRO A 148 -5.67 -0.10 7.75
C PRO A 148 -6.68 -1.14 7.26
N LEU A 149 -7.88 -0.72 6.84
CA LEU A 149 -8.90 -1.62 6.29
C LEU A 149 -8.40 -2.29 5.01
N LEU A 150 -7.79 -1.52 4.12
CA LEU A 150 -7.21 -2.03 2.88
C LEU A 150 -6.03 -2.98 3.12
N ALA A 151 -5.27 -2.80 4.20
CA ALA A 151 -4.17 -3.69 4.54
C ALA A 151 -4.63 -5.04 5.12
N VAL A 152 -5.83 -5.09 5.73
CA VAL A 152 -6.46 -6.35 6.15
C VAL A 152 -7.06 -7.08 4.95
N CYS A 153 -7.56 -6.33 3.96
CA CYS A 153 -7.91 -6.89 2.66
C CYS A 153 -6.65 -7.47 1.99
N GLY A 154 -6.80 -8.51 1.16
CA GLY A 154 -5.67 -9.08 0.43
C GLY A 154 -5.03 -8.05 -0.52
N PRO A 155 -3.83 -8.33 -1.05
CA PRO A 155 -3.15 -7.43 -2.01
C PRO A 155 -3.84 -7.38 -3.39
N SER A 156 -4.92 -8.15 -3.59
CA SER A 156 -5.72 -8.15 -4.81
C SER A 156 -6.48 -6.83 -4.98
N GLN A 157 -6.88 -6.54 -6.22
CA GLN A 157 -7.80 -5.45 -6.50
C GLN A 157 -9.10 -5.60 -5.69
N LEU A 158 -9.52 -4.53 -5.03
CA LEU A 158 -10.72 -4.47 -4.20
C LEU A 158 -11.72 -3.48 -4.83
N PRO A 159 -12.89 -3.95 -5.29
CA PRO A 159 -13.92 -3.05 -5.80
C PRO A 159 -14.45 -2.10 -4.72
N LEU A 160 -14.54 -0.80 -5.03
CA LEU A 160 -14.97 0.21 -4.05
C LEU A 160 -16.40 0.00 -3.55
N PHE A 161 -17.28 -0.62 -4.35
CA PHE A 161 -18.65 -0.92 -3.93
C PHE A 161 -18.73 -1.86 -2.71
N VAL A 162 -17.67 -2.64 -2.42
CA VAL A 162 -17.63 -3.54 -1.26
C VAL A 162 -17.82 -2.78 0.05
N PHE A 163 -17.35 -1.53 0.12
CA PHE A 163 -17.49 -0.66 1.30
C PHE A 163 -18.92 -0.18 1.58
N GLU A 164 -19.85 -0.35 0.63
CA GLU A 164 -21.29 -0.12 0.86
C GLU A 164 -21.92 -1.26 1.69
N SER A 165 -21.34 -2.46 1.64
CA SER A 165 -21.92 -3.65 2.29
C SER A 165 -22.00 -3.53 3.81
N PRO A 166 -20.96 -3.05 4.53
CA PRO A 166 -21.05 -2.79 5.96
C PRO A 166 -22.13 -1.75 6.33
N TRP A 167 -22.31 -0.70 5.51
CA TRP A 167 -23.39 0.28 5.71
C TRP A 167 -24.76 -0.37 5.56
N LYS A 168 -25.00 -1.15 4.49
CA LYS A 168 -26.24 -1.93 4.29
C LYS A 168 -26.50 -2.88 5.47
N GLY A 169 -25.45 -3.49 6.02
CA GLY A 169 -25.52 -4.32 7.22
C GLY A 169 -26.00 -3.55 8.45
N ALA A 170 -25.42 -2.37 8.70
CA ALA A 170 -25.82 -1.50 9.79
C ALA A 170 -27.29 -1.04 9.69
N GLN A 171 -27.73 -0.67 8.49
CA GLN A 171 -29.13 -0.28 8.23
C GLN A 171 -30.11 -1.42 8.55
N ARG A 172 -29.79 -2.64 8.12
CA ARG A 172 -30.61 -3.82 8.44
C ARG A 172 -30.70 -4.06 9.94
N ILE A 173 -29.59 -3.92 10.67
CA ILE A 173 -29.55 -4.10 12.13
C ILE A 173 -30.41 -3.03 12.82
N ALA A 174 -30.35 -1.78 12.37
CA ALA A 174 -31.16 -0.69 12.91
C ALA A 174 -32.66 -0.88 12.67
N ALA A 175 -33.04 -1.49 11.53
CA ALA A 175 -34.42 -1.78 11.17
C ALA A 175 -34.96 -3.10 11.75
N ARG A 176 -34.19 -3.85 12.56
CA ARG A 176 -34.64 -5.15 13.09
C ARG A 176 -35.73 -5.01 14.14
N GLU A 177 -36.76 -5.83 13.99
CA GLU A 177 -37.73 -6.11 15.03
C GLU A 177 -37.21 -7.19 16.00
N PRO A 178 -37.65 -7.20 17.28
CA PRO A 178 -37.24 -8.21 18.24
C PRO A 178 -37.70 -9.62 17.81
N GLY A 179 -36.77 -10.47 17.36
CA GLY A 179 -37.04 -11.86 16.96
C GLY A 179 -36.52 -12.25 15.57
N ASP A 180 -36.05 -11.30 14.76
CA ASP A 180 -35.38 -11.59 13.49
C ASP A 180 -33.92 -12.05 13.74
N GLU A 181 -33.68 -13.35 13.63
CA GLU A 181 -32.34 -13.91 13.60
C GLU A 181 -31.73 -13.73 12.20
N ASP A 182 -30.62 -13.00 12.12
CA ASP A 182 -29.79 -12.96 10.92
C ASP A 182 -28.82 -14.13 10.92
N GLY A 183 -28.62 -14.74 9.75
CA GLY A 183 -27.72 -15.89 9.58
C GLY A 183 -26.25 -15.60 9.91
N LEU A 184 -25.89 -14.33 10.11
CA LEU A 184 -24.54 -13.88 10.48
C LEU A 184 -24.39 -13.45 11.95
N GLY A 185 -25.47 -13.40 12.74
CA GLY A 185 -25.41 -13.01 14.16
C GLY A 185 -24.96 -11.57 14.43
N LEU A 186 -24.99 -10.69 13.43
CA LEU A 186 -24.56 -9.29 13.58
C LEU A 186 -25.49 -8.52 14.52
N THR A 187 -24.92 -7.62 15.32
CA THR A 187 -25.62 -6.86 16.37
C THR A 187 -25.32 -5.36 16.29
N THR A 188 -26.04 -4.54 17.05
CA THR A 188 -25.79 -3.08 17.13
C THR A 188 -24.35 -2.76 17.57
N TRP A 189 -23.71 -3.63 18.34
CA TRP A 189 -22.29 -3.50 18.68
C TRP A 189 -21.39 -3.57 17.45
N HIS A 190 -21.68 -4.45 16.49
CA HIS A 190 -20.92 -4.54 15.24
C HIS A 190 -21.10 -3.27 14.40
N ALA A 191 -22.32 -2.76 14.31
CA ALA A 191 -22.59 -1.50 13.63
C ALA A 191 -21.85 -0.31 14.28
N SER A 192 -21.65 -0.34 15.61
CA SER A 192 -20.90 0.70 16.31
C SER A 192 -19.38 0.59 16.17
N GLN A 193 -18.85 -0.52 15.62
CA GLN A 193 -17.43 -0.67 15.32
C GLN A 193 -17.06 -0.16 13.92
N LEU A 194 -18.04 0.27 13.11
CA LEU A 194 -17.75 0.77 11.78
C LEU A 194 -16.92 2.06 11.85
N PRO A 195 -15.94 2.23 10.93
CA PRO A 195 -15.15 3.44 10.83
C PRO A 195 -16.07 4.64 10.57
N SER A 196 -15.63 5.84 10.95
CA SER A 196 -16.40 7.07 10.70
C SER A 196 -16.61 7.36 9.21
N LEU A 197 -15.74 6.77 8.37
CA LEU A 197 -15.86 6.73 6.91
C LEU A 197 -17.12 6.00 6.42
N ILE A 198 -17.70 5.10 7.22
CA ILE A 198 -18.93 4.36 6.89
C ILE A 198 -20.04 4.89 7.81
N PRO A 199 -20.82 5.90 7.39
CA PRO A 199 -21.78 6.58 8.25
C PRO A 199 -23.02 5.71 8.51
N ALA A 200 -22.94 4.86 9.53
CA ALA A 200 -23.98 3.89 9.90
C ALA A 200 -25.35 4.52 10.28
N HIS A 201 -25.37 5.82 10.57
CA HIS A 201 -26.55 6.57 11.02
C HIS A 201 -27.17 7.45 9.94
N GLU A 202 -26.61 7.46 8.73
CA GLU A 202 -27.16 8.19 7.59
C GLU A 202 -28.10 7.31 6.78
N ASP A 203 -29.22 7.88 6.34
CA ASP A 203 -30.29 7.18 5.61
C ASP A 203 -29.89 6.76 4.19
N ALA A 204 -28.82 7.34 3.65
CA ALA A 204 -28.29 7.04 2.33
C ALA A 204 -26.78 6.84 2.36
N TRP A 205 -26.29 5.93 1.51
CA TRP A 205 -24.86 5.75 1.28
C TRP A 205 -24.33 6.85 0.36
N ASP A 206 -23.44 7.69 0.88
CA ASP A 206 -22.65 8.63 0.10
C ASP A 206 -21.21 8.11 -0.07
N SER A 207 -20.84 7.78 -1.31
CA SER A 207 -19.50 7.31 -1.63
C SER A 207 -18.46 8.44 -1.72
N PHE A 208 -18.86 9.71 -1.66
CA PHE A 208 -17.98 10.86 -1.81
C PHE A 208 -16.77 10.80 -0.87
N ARG A 209 -17.00 10.58 0.44
CA ARG A 209 -15.92 10.50 1.44
C ARG A 209 -14.95 9.35 1.17
N LEU A 210 -15.48 8.19 0.76
CA LEU A 210 -14.66 7.04 0.38
C LEU A 210 -13.79 7.36 -0.85
N VAL A 211 -14.37 7.97 -1.88
CA VAL A 211 -13.66 8.36 -3.10
C VAL A 211 -12.55 9.38 -2.78
N GLU A 212 -12.84 10.37 -1.95
CA GLU A 212 -11.85 11.38 -1.54
C GLU A 212 -10.74 10.77 -0.67
N ALA A 213 -11.05 9.81 0.19
CA ALA A 213 -10.05 9.06 0.94
C ALA A 213 -9.12 8.26 0.01
N VAL A 214 -9.67 7.60 -1.02
CA VAL A 214 -8.90 6.86 -2.02
C VAL A 214 -8.02 7.81 -2.84
N ASN A 215 -8.57 8.94 -3.31
CA ASN A 215 -7.83 9.96 -4.04
C ASN A 215 -6.67 10.53 -3.21
N MET A 216 -6.92 10.77 -1.92
CA MET A 216 -5.90 11.22 -0.99
C MET A 216 -4.77 10.17 -0.85
N LEU A 217 -5.08 8.90 -0.63
CA LEU A 217 -4.07 7.83 -0.58
C LEU A 217 -3.31 7.68 -1.91
N LYS A 218 -3.99 7.87 -3.05
CA LYS A 218 -3.41 7.83 -4.39
C LYS A 218 -2.43 8.98 -4.63
N ALA A 219 -2.73 10.19 -4.15
CA ALA A 219 -1.84 11.35 -4.24
C ALA A 219 -0.50 11.13 -3.50
N PHE A 220 -0.49 10.27 -2.49
CA PHE A 220 0.71 9.83 -1.77
C PHE A 220 1.36 8.55 -2.32
N ALA A 221 0.84 8.02 -3.44
CA ALA A 221 1.25 6.77 -4.06
C ALA A 221 1.20 5.55 -3.11
N LEU A 222 0.25 5.56 -2.16
CA LEU A 222 0.02 4.43 -1.25
C LEU A 222 -0.96 3.42 -1.86
N VAL A 223 -1.84 3.87 -2.74
CA VAL A 223 -2.78 3.02 -3.48
C VAL A 223 -2.79 3.37 -4.96
N SER A 224 -3.25 2.43 -5.77
CA SER A 224 -3.56 2.62 -7.18
C SER A 224 -5.03 2.29 -7.43
N THR A 225 -5.61 2.95 -8.41
CA THR A 225 -7.00 2.73 -8.84
C THR A 225 -7.01 2.23 -10.27
N ASP A 226 -7.76 1.19 -10.54
CA ASP A 226 -7.99 0.64 -11.87
C ASP A 226 -9.49 0.49 -12.12
N VAL A 227 -9.90 0.34 -13.39
CA VAL A 227 -11.29 0.10 -13.76
C VAL A 227 -11.41 -1.33 -14.28
N ASP A 228 -12.10 -2.18 -13.53
CA ASP A 228 -12.36 -3.58 -13.88
C ASP A 228 -13.86 -3.80 -14.04
N GLU A 229 -14.30 -4.39 -15.15
CA GLU A 229 -15.70 -4.77 -15.42
C GLU A 229 -16.75 -3.74 -14.93
N GLU A 230 -16.55 -2.45 -15.24
CA GLU A 230 -17.41 -1.29 -14.88
C GLU A 230 -17.27 -0.76 -13.43
N HIS A 231 -16.40 -1.34 -12.62
CA HIS A 231 -16.17 -0.94 -11.23
C HIS A 231 -14.78 -0.33 -11.03
N VAL A 232 -14.71 0.73 -10.23
CA VAL A 232 -13.43 1.26 -9.74
C VAL A 232 -12.91 0.33 -8.65
N CYS A 233 -11.73 -0.22 -8.87
CA CYS A 233 -11.01 -1.06 -7.92
C CYS A 233 -9.82 -0.30 -7.33
N VAL A 234 -9.58 -0.49 -6.04
CA VAL A 234 -8.38 0.01 -5.34
C VAL A 234 -7.43 -1.15 -5.08
N SER A 235 -6.14 -0.92 -5.23
CA SER A 235 -5.10 -1.90 -4.92
C SER A 235 -3.91 -1.25 -4.23
N MET A 236 -3.17 -2.05 -3.47
CA MET A 236 -1.91 -1.65 -2.85
C MET A 236 -0.76 -2.38 -3.51
N HIS A 237 0.34 -1.67 -3.75
CA HIS A 237 1.59 -2.34 -4.08
C HIS A 237 1.95 -3.31 -2.93
N PRO A 238 2.42 -4.55 -3.18
CA PRO A 238 2.63 -5.54 -2.11
C PRO A 238 3.55 -5.08 -0.97
N LEU A 239 4.52 -4.20 -1.25
CA LEU A 239 5.34 -3.58 -0.20
C LEU A 239 4.57 -2.58 0.67
N VAL A 240 3.66 -1.81 0.09
CA VAL A 240 2.77 -0.89 0.84
C VAL A 240 1.79 -1.71 1.67
N HIS A 241 1.18 -2.74 1.08
CA HIS A 241 0.29 -3.67 1.79
C HIS A 241 0.99 -4.30 3.00
N THR A 242 2.18 -4.85 2.78
CA THR A 242 2.99 -5.48 3.85
C THR A 242 3.35 -4.48 4.95
N TRP A 243 3.77 -3.26 4.58
CA TRP A 243 4.07 -2.19 5.53
C TRP A 243 2.83 -1.77 6.34
N ALA A 244 1.70 -1.55 5.67
CA ALA A 244 0.46 -1.12 6.31
C ALA A 244 -0.08 -2.20 7.26
N GLY A 245 0.14 -3.49 6.97
CA GLY A 245 -0.14 -4.60 7.88
C GLY A 245 0.83 -4.64 9.08
N ASP A 246 2.14 -4.52 8.85
CA ASP A 246 3.16 -4.50 9.92
C ASP A 246 3.04 -3.28 10.85
N ARG A 247 2.38 -2.21 10.39
CA ARG A 247 2.02 -1.04 11.18
C ARG A 247 0.91 -1.34 12.20
N GLN A 248 0.11 -2.40 12.00
CA GLN A 248 -1.08 -2.69 12.83
C GLN A 248 -0.83 -3.62 14.04
N ASP A 249 0.35 -4.25 14.20
CA ASP A 249 0.64 -5.15 15.35
C ASP A 249 1.28 -4.42 16.55
N ASP A 250 1.00 -4.70 17.84
CA ASP A 250 0.42 -5.90 18.50
C ASP A 250 -0.98 -5.71 19.14
N ARG A 251 -1.56 -4.49 19.15
CA ARG A 251 -2.85 -4.20 19.84
C ARG A 251 -4.01 -3.81 18.93
N GLN A 252 -3.72 -3.41 17.69
CA GLN A 252 -4.74 -2.96 16.74
C GLN A 252 -5.22 -4.09 15.82
N GLN A 253 -4.38 -5.09 15.51
CA GLN A 253 -4.85 -6.27 14.77
C GLN A 253 -6.03 -6.95 15.44
N HIS A 254 -6.06 -7.11 16.78
CA HIS A 254 -7.23 -7.64 17.49
C HIS A 254 -8.45 -6.71 17.42
N GLY A 255 -8.29 -5.38 17.56
CA GLY A 255 -9.42 -4.45 17.48
C GLY A 255 -10.03 -4.31 16.08
N SER A 256 -9.19 -4.34 15.04
CA SER A 256 -9.62 -4.32 13.64
C SER A 256 -10.15 -5.68 13.17
N TRP A 257 -9.61 -6.79 13.69
CA TRP A 257 -10.18 -8.12 13.50
C TRP A 257 -11.48 -8.32 14.26
N ASP A 258 -11.62 -7.94 15.52
CA ASP A 258 -12.86 -8.16 16.28
C ASP A 258 -14.06 -7.43 15.65
N GLY A 259 -13.82 -6.31 14.93
CA GLY A 259 -14.83 -5.64 14.10
C GLY A 259 -15.19 -6.36 12.78
N MET A 260 -14.32 -7.26 12.28
CA MET A 260 -14.54 -8.06 11.06
C MET A 260 -14.85 -9.55 11.32
N TYR A 261 -14.37 -10.15 12.42
CA TYR A 261 -14.27 -11.61 12.62
C TYR A 261 -15.41 -12.21 13.45
N TYR A 262 -16.15 -11.42 14.23
CA TYR A 262 -17.44 -11.88 14.78
C TYR A 262 -18.59 -11.84 13.76
N GLY A 263 -18.30 -11.49 12.49
CA GLY A 263 -19.14 -11.76 11.32
C GLY A 263 -18.64 -13.00 10.57
N GLY A 264 -19.03 -14.19 11.02
CA GLY A 264 -18.54 -15.46 10.48
C GLY A 264 -18.97 -15.74 9.03
N VAL A 265 -18.06 -15.56 8.05
CA VAL A 265 -18.21 -16.12 6.68
C VAL A 265 -16.88 -16.59 6.04
N ALA A 266 -15.71 -16.30 6.61
CA ALA A 266 -14.43 -16.57 5.94
C ALA A 266 -13.90 -18.02 6.05
N GLU A 267 -14.61 -18.94 6.72
CA GLU A 267 -14.15 -20.34 6.83
C GLU A 267 -14.55 -21.22 5.64
N ARG A 268 -15.46 -20.75 4.75
CA ARG A 268 -15.93 -21.53 3.60
C ARG A 268 -15.16 -21.35 2.30
N PHE A 269 -14.32 -20.32 2.16
CA PHE A 269 -13.50 -20.15 0.94
C PHE A 269 -12.10 -20.79 1.04
N ARG A 270 -11.59 -21.02 2.25
CA ARG A 270 -10.31 -21.76 2.45
C ARG A 270 -10.46 -23.28 2.30
N MET A 271 -11.67 -23.82 2.42
CA MET A 271 -11.91 -25.27 2.24
C MET A 271 -12.17 -25.70 0.78
N ARG A 272 -12.23 -24.78 -0.20
CA ARG A 272 -12.50 -25.12 -1.61
C ARG A 272 -11.32 -25.04 -2.58
N LEU A 273 -10.16 -24.55 -2.13
CA LEU A 273 -8.91 -24.65 -2.89
C LEU A 273 -7.85 -25.18 -1.93
N GLY A 274 -7.67 -26.51 -1.97
CA GLY A 274 -6.57 -27.16 -1.25
C GLY A 274 -5.20 -26.69 -1.76
N PRO A 275 -4.13 -26.82 -0.96
CA PRO A 275 -2.76 -26.68 -1.46
C PRO A 275 -2.46 -27.83 -2.44
N PRO A 276 -1.43 -27.72 -3.31
CA PRO A 276 -1.24 -28.59 -4.48
C PRO A 276 -1.27 -30.09 -4.18
#